data_AF-A0AA47GAE4-F1
#
_entry.id   AF-A0AA47GAE4-F1
#
_cell.length_a   1.000
_cell.length_b   1.000
_cell.length_c   1.000
_cell.angle_alpha   90.00
_cell.angle_beta   90.00
_cell.angle_gamma   90.00
#
_symmetry.space_group_name_H-M   'P 1'
#
loop_
_entity.id
_entity.type
_entity.pdbx_description
1 polymer ?
#
loop_
_entity_poly.entity_id
_entity_poly.type
_entity_poly.pdbx_seq_one_letter_code
_entity_poly.pdbx_strand_id
1 'polypeptide(L)'
;MKELNDILSSLGDKYFIVNELNKAKVIQDIVCYDEELIIALLKNDLVKKHYARKNGEYILIKTGIIYCSEIGRISEIINGTFDTPPLPQKVNGKDVLILDNMKVIFSKYIYSRNTTKIGNNIDFILYFPVERVLTKGKEKYLISLLNDIKNTASTKVIVMTTNDQLKNLTPIRDVLDSHIHYEIENDNPELLEIIKSNIGSRLFVKNDG
;
A
#
# COMPACT_ATOMS: atom_id res chain seq x y z
N MET A 1 17.19 0.11 17.97
CA MET A 1 16.04 0.14 18.90
C MET A 1 16.07 1.34 19.82
N LYS A 2 17.21 1.73 20.40
CA LYS A 2 17.31 2.90 21.30
C LYS A 2 16.86 4.23 20.65
N GLU A 3 17.34 4.55 19.45
CA GLU A 3 16.94 5.79 18.74
C GLU A 3 15.46 5.83 18.33
N LEU A 4 14.86 4.70 17.97
CA LEU A 4 13.41 4.68 17.68
C LEU A 4 12.61 4.96 18.95
N ASN A 5 13.01 4.37 20.08
CA ASN A 5 12.39 4.70 21.37
C ASN A 5 12.57 6.19 21.71
N ASP A 6 13.75 6.78 21.49
CA ASP A 6 13.99 8.20 21.79
C ASP A 6 13.09 9.13 20.94
N ILE A 7 12.90 8.82 19.65
CA ILE A 7 11.97 9.55 18.76
C ILE A 7 10.53 9.41 19.28
N LEU A 8 10.10 8.19 19.60
CA LEU A 8 8.73 7.94 20.03
C LEU A 8 8.44 8.53 21.40
N SER A 9 9.41 8.52 22.32
CA SER A 9 9.30 9.19 23.61
C SER A 9 9.23 10.71 23.48
N SER A 10 9.83 11.30 22.45
CA SER A 10 9.71 12.75 22.18
C SER A 10 8.30 13.18 21.74
N LEU A 11 7.46 12.23 21.33
CA LEU A 11 6.07 12.42 20.90
C LEU A 11 5.05 12.11 22.02
N GLY A 12 5.54 11.95 23.25
CA GLY A 12 4.76 11.65 24.44
C GLY A 12 4.43 10.17 24.62
N ASP A 13 3.57 9.89 25.59
CA ASP A 13 3.36 8.52 26.10
C ASP A 13 2.48 7.66 25.17
N LYS A 14 1.93 8.22 24.08
CA LYS A 14 1.00 7.53 23.16
C LYS A 14 1.56 6.25 22.55
N TYR A 15 2.89 6.12 22.48
CA TYR A 15 3.58 4.94 21.94
C TYR A 15 4.00 3.92 23.00
N PHE A 16 3.64 4.10 24.27
CA PHE A 16 4.07 3.23 25.36
C PHE A 16 2.89 2.74 26.21
N ILE A 17 2.86 1.43 26.50
CA ILE A 17 1.93 0.82 27.45
C ILE A 17 2.77 0.23 28.57
N VAL A 18 2.61 0.75 29.80
CA VAL A 18 3.33 0.27 30.99
C VAL A 18 4.84 0.14 30.74
N ASN A 19 5.44 1.19 30.18
CA ASN A 19 6.86 1.28 29.78
C ASN A 19 7.33 0.32 28.67
N GLU A 20 6.42 -0.44 28.04
CA GLU A 20 6.73 -1.22 26.85
C GLU A 20 6.27 -0.49 25.58
N LEU A 21 7.06 -0.63 24.52
CA LEU A 21 6.76 -0.04 23.22
C LEU A 21 5.49 -0.66 22.62
N ASN A 22 4.46 0.16 22.43
CA ASN A 22 3.24 -0.21 21.72
C ASN A 22 3.48 -0.20 20.20
N LYS A 23 4.06 -1.30 19.70
CA LYS A 23 4.39 -1.46 18.27
C LYS A 23 3.17 -1.31 17.36
N ALA A 24 1.98 -1.76 17.80
CA ALA A 24 0.75 -1.65 17.03
C ALA A 24 0.37 -0.17 16.79
N LYS A 25 0.47 0.67 17.83
CA LYS A 25 0.20 2.10 17.71
C LYS A 25 1.22 2.83 16.83
N VAL A 26 2.50 2.48 16.93
CA VAL A 26 3.55 3.02 16.04
C VAL A 26 3.26 2.66 14.58
N ILE A 27 2.90 1.40 14.30
CA ILE A 27 2.58 0.94 12.95
C ILE A 27 1.31 1.63 12.43
N GLN A 28 0.26 1.72 13.27
CA GLN A 28 -0.99 2.41 12.93
C GLN A 28 -0.71 3.86 12.53
N ASP A 29 0.04 4.61 13.34
CA ASP A 29 0.32 6.02 13.10
C ASP A 29 1.25 6.21 11.88
N ILE A 30 2.16 5.28 11.60
CA ILE A 30 2.93 5.26 10.33
C ILE A 30 2.01 5.03 9.13
N VAL A 31 1.07 4.08 9.23
CA VAL A 31 0.13 3.73 8.15
C VAL A 31 -0.89 4.85 7.90
N CYS A 32 -1.28 5.57 8.95
CA CYS A 32 -2.19 6.70 8.89
C CYS A 32 -1.49 8.05 8.61
N TYR A 33 -0.18 8.05 8.36
CA TYR A 33 0.62 9.26 8.12
C TYR A 33 0.49 10.32 9.22
N ASP A 34 0.50 9.90 10.50
CA ASP A 34 0.49 10.82 11.65
C ASP A 34 1.60 11.87 11.51
N GLU A 35 1.21 13.13 11.32
CA GLU A 35 2.10 14.21 10.90
C GLU A 35 3.29 14.38 11.87
N GLU A 36 3.01 14.37 13.18
CA GLU A 36 4.03 14.53 14.21
C GLU A 36 5.04 13.37 14.22
N LEU A 37 4.55 12.13 14.11
CA LEU A 37 5.39 10.95 14.02
C LEU A 37 6.26 10.94 12.77
N ILE A 38 5.65 11.22 11.61
CA ILE A 38 6.36 11.24 10.34
C ILE A 38 7.42 12.35 10.34
N ILE A 39 7.12 13.55 10.83
CA ILE A 39 8.10 14.64 10.95
C ILE A 39 9.24 14.26 11.89
N ALA A 40 8.95 13.67 13.05
CA ALA A 40 9.97 13.28 14.02
C ALA A 40 10.88 12.16 13.48
N LEU A 41 10.30 11.19 12.76
CA LEU A 41 11.05 10.16 12.04
C LEU A 41 11.91 10.79 10.93
N LEU A 42 11.35 11.64 10.07
CA LEU A 42 12.10 12.27 8.97
C LEU A 42 13.21 13.23 9.44
N LYS A 43 13.06 13.84 10.62
CA LYS A 43 14.10 14.68 11.23
C LYS A 43 15.24 13.89 11.84
N ASN A 44 15.04 12.60 12.14
CA ASN A 44 16.07 11.75 12.73
C ASN A 44 17.15 11.34 11.72
N ASP A 45 18.42 11.52 12.09
CA ASP A 45 19.55 11.32 11.18
C ASP A 45 19.78 9.86 10.77
N LEU A 46 19.38 8.90 11.60
CA LEU A 46 19.44 7.47 11.27
C LEU A 46 18.30 7.07 10.33
N VAL A 47 17.10 7.60 10.52
CA VAL A 47 15.97 7.42 9.60
C VAL A 47 16.30 8.02 8.22
N LYS A 48 16.86 9.24 8.15
CA LYS A 48 17.34 9.84 6.90
C LYS A 48 18.33 8.94 6.15
N LYS A 49 19.21 8.25 6.87
CA LYS A 49 20.20 7.31 6.31
C LYS A 49 19.57 6.06 5.67
N HIS A 50 18.36 5.68 6.09
CA HIS A 50 17.66 4.47 5.60
C HIS A 50 16.56 4.74 4.56
N TYR A 51 15.94 5.93 4.56
CA TYR A 51 14.91 6.31 3.57
C TYR A 51 15.50 6.91 2.28
N ALA A 52 16.70 7.46 2.33
CA ALA A 52 17.44 7.93 1.15
C ALA A 52 18.70 7.08 0.94
N ARG A 53 18.74 6.26 -0.11
CA ARG A 53 20.00 5.62 -0.51
C ARG A 53 20.83 6.62 -1.30
N LYS A 54 21.68 7.36 -0.58
CA LYS A 54 22.67 8.26 -1.17
C LYS A 54 23.84 7.42 -1.71
N ASN A 55 24.01 7.36 -3.03
CA ASN A 55 25.26 6.89 -3.64
C ASN A 55 26.12 8.14 -3.92
N GLY A 56 26.89 8.58 -2.93
CA GLY A 56 27.70 9.80 -3.05
C GLY A 56 26.85 11.09 -3.07
N GLU A 57 26.92 11.87 -4.15
CA GLU A 57 26.17 13.13 -4.33
C GLU A 57 24.79 12.96 -4.98
N TYR A 58 24.39 11.75 -5.37
CA TYR A 58 23.17 11.52 -6.16
C TYR A 58 21.98 11.03 -5.32
N ILE A 59 20.80 11.58 -5.64
CA ILE A 59 19.49 11.10 -5.16
C ILE A 59 18.93 10.13 -6.21
N LEU A 60 18.63 8.89 -5.81
CA LEU A 60 18.04 7.89 -6.69
C LEU A 60 16.50 8.02 -6.70
N ILE A 61 15.93 8.53 -7.80
CA ILE A 61 14.48 8.59 -8.01
C ILE A 61 14.00 7.22 -8.50
N LYS A 62 13.10 6.58 -7.76
CA LYS A 62 12.49 5.31 -8.19
C LYS A 62 11.37 5.57 -9.19
N THR A 63 11.31 4.73 -10.22
CA THR A 63 10.26 4.74 -11.23
C THR A 63 9.36 3.52 -11.03
N GLY A 64 8.06 3.75 -10.88
CA GLY A 64 7.09 2.68 -10.66
C GLY A 64 5.85 2.77 -11.54
N ILE A 65 5.14 1.66 -11.67
CA ILE A 65 3.79 1.63 -12.23
C ILE A 65 2.80 1.23 -11.14
N ILE A 66 1.74 2.02 -10.97
CA ILE A 66 0.59 1.68 -10.14
C ILE A 66 -0.57 1.28 -11.04
N TYR A 67 -0.90 0.00 -11.02
CA TYR A 67 -2.06 -0.55 -11.69
C TYR A 67 -3.29 -0.51 -10.79
N CYS A 68 -4.34 0.15 -11.26
CA CYS A 68 -5.60 0.32 -10.56
C CYS A 68 -6.77 -0.24 -11.36
N SER A 69 -7.91 -0.46 -10.70
CA SER A 69 -9.12 -0.83 -11.41
C SER A 69 -9.72 0.35 -12.17
N GLU A 70 -9.62 1.54 -11.57
CA GLU A 70 -10.13 2.80 -12.10
C GLU A 70 -9.14 3.93 -11.80
N ILE A 71 -8.62 4.56 -12.85
CA ILE A 71 -7.66 5.67 -12.71
C ILE A 71 -8.36 6.92 -12.16
N GLY A 72 -9.61 7.18 -12.53
CA GLY A 72 -10.32 8.41 -12.11
C GLY A 72 -10.47 8.56 -10.60
N ARG A 73 -10.50 7.44 -9.86
CA ARG A 73 -10.67 7.43 -8.40
C ARG A 73 -9.35 7.37 -7.63
N ILE A 74 -8.23 7.02 -8.29
CA ILE A 74 -6.96 6.85 -7.59
C ILE A 74 -6.37 8.19 -7.13
N SER A 75 -6.54 9.25 -7.91
CA SER A 75 -6.14 10.60 -7.50
C SER A 75 -6.93 11.05 -6.28
N GLU A 76 -8.23 10.79 -6.23
CA GLU A 76 -9.07 11.11 -5.08
C GLU A 76 -8.61 10.35 -3.83
N ILE A 77 -8.36 9.04 -3.94
CA ILE A 77 -7.89 8.22 -2.82
C ILE A 77 -6.53 8.71 -2.33
N ILE A 78 -5.57 8.90 -3.25
CA ILE A 78 -4.22 9.34 -2.90
C ILE A 78 -4.27 10.73 -2.30
N ASN A 79 -4.88 11.70 -2.98
CA ASN A 79 -4.95 13.09 -2.50
C ASN A 79 -5.70 13.22 -1.18
N GLY A 80 -6.74 12.43 -0.94
CA GLY A 80 -7.44 12.40 0.34
C GLY A 80 -6.60 11.85 1.50
N THR A 81 -5.45 11.24 1.22
CA THR A 81 -4.50 10.72 2.22
C THR A 81 -3.43 11.74 2.61
N PHE A 82 -3.24 12.83 1.85
CA PHE A 82 -2.20 13.84 2.13
C PHE A 82 -2.83 15.20 2.46
N ASP A 83 -2.23 15.94 3.40
CA ASP A 83 -2.66 17.30 3.74
C ASP A 83 -2.55 18.26 2.54
N THR A 84 -1.57 18.03 1.68
CA THR A 84 -1.42 18.72 0.39
C THR A 84 -1.53 17.69 -0.74
N PRO A 85 -2.52 17.81 -1.65
CA PRO A 85 -2.72 16.89 -2.77
C PRO A 85 -1.47 16.76 -3.65
N PRO A 86 -0.79 15.61 -3.70
CA PRO A 86 0.41 15.43 -4.52
C PRO A 86 0.08 15.19 -6.00
N LEU A 87 -1.17 14.83 -6.33
CA LEU A 87 -1.59 14.52 -7.69
C LEU A 87 -2.59 15.53 -8.23
N PRO A 88 -2.64 15.75 -9.57
CA PRO A 88 -3.73 16.47 -10.19
C PRO A 88 -5.06 15.74 -9.96
N GLN A 89 -6.16 16.49 -9.93
CA GLN A 89 -7.51 15.94 -9.76
C GLN A 89 -7.84 14.87 -10.81
N LYS A 90 -7.34 15.05 -12.03
CA LYS A 90 -7.44 14.06 -13.13
C LYS A 90 -6.07 13.49 -13.45
N VAL A 91 -5.98 12.16 -13.45
CA VAL A 91 -4.78 11.40 -13.81
C VAL A 91 -5.05 10.63 -15.10
N ASN A 92 -4.10 10.64 -16.05
CA ASN A 92 -4.16 9.81 -17.24
C ASN A 92 -3.14 8.67 -17.19
N GLY A 93 -3.46 7.56 -17.85
CA GLY A 93 -2.69 6.32 -17.76
C GLY A 93 -1.31 6.30 -18.41
N LYS A 94 -0.82 7.47 -18.84
CA LYS A 94 0.46 7.66 -19.53
C LYS A 94 1.28 8.81 -18.94
N ASP A 95 0.68 9.57 -18.01
CA ASP A 95 1.34 10.70 -17.40
C ASP A 95 2.34 10.17 -16.36
N VAL A 96 3.57 10.68 -16.41
CA VAL A 96 4.55 10.45 -15.36
C VAL A 96 4.30 11.50 -14.29
N LEU A 97 3.84 11.06 -13.13
CA LEU A 97 3.53 11.91 -11.99
C LEU A 97 4.60 11.75 -10.92
N ILE A 98 4.83 12.82 -10.17
CA ILE A 98 5.78 12.80 -9.06
C ILE A 98 4.98 12.64 -7.76
N LEU A 99 5.17 11.50 -7.09
CA LEU A 99 4.72 11.28 -5.73
C LEU A 99 5.95 11.37 -4.83
N ASP A 100 6.11 12.51 -4.17
CA ASP A 100 7.30 12.82 -3.38
C ASP A 100 8.59 12.60 -4.20
N ASN A 101 9.42 11.61 -3.85
CA ASN A 101 10.68 11.32 -4.56
C ASN A 101 10.54 10.20 -5.60
N MET A 102 9.31 9.84 -6.01
CA MET A 102 9.03 8.76 -6.95
C MET A 102 8.39 9.27 -8.24
N LYS A 103 8.84 8.74 -9.37
CA LYS A 103 8.14 8.88 -10.66
C LYS A 103 7.19 7.72 -10.83
N VAL A 104 5.91 8.01 -11.04
CA VAL A 104 4.87 6.98 -11.07
C VAL A 104 3.95 7.17 -12.24
N ILE A 105 3.67 6.05 -12.92
CA ILE A 105 2.69 5.98 -14.00
C ILE A 105 1.50 5.20 -13.47
N PHE A 106 0.30 5.72 -13.65
CA PHE A 106 -0.92 5.00 -13.33
C PHE A 106 -1.38 4.22 -14.55
N SER A 107 -1.91 3.02 -14.37
CA SER A 107 -2.49 2.24 -15.48
C SER A 107 -3.66 1.39 -15.00
N LYS A 108 -4.42 0.81 -15.93
CA LYS A 108 -5.51 -0.11 -15.59
C LYS A 108 -5.08 -1.56 -15.81
N TYR A 109 -5.31 -2.40 -14.81
CA TYR A 109 -5.15 -3.86 -14.93
C TYR A 109 -6.44 -4.56 -15.42
N ILE A 110 -7.57 -3.85 -15.45
CA ILE A 110 -8.85 -4.36 -15.99
C ILE A 110 -9.34 -3.48 -17.13
N TYR A 111 -9.96 -4.11 -18.13
CA TYR A 111 -10.60 -3.46 -19.28
C TYR A 111 -9.70 -2.51 -20.11
N SER A 112 -8.38 -2.54 -19.91
CA SER A 112 -7.46 -1.75 -20.72
C SER A 112 -7.20 -2.49 -22.05
N ARG A 113 -7.45 -1.80 -23.18
CA ARG A 113 -7.13 -2.34 -24.51
C ARG A 113 -5.63 -2.27 -24.83
N ASN A 114 -4.88 -1.55 -24.00
CA ASN A 114 -3.45 -1.33 -24.12
C ASN A 114 -2.87 -1.52 -22.72
N THR A 115 -2.45 -2.73 -22.39
CA THR A 115 -1.51 -2.91 -21.28
C THR A 115 -0.25 -2.16 -21.70
N THR A 116 0.08 -1.09 -20.97
CA THR A 116 1.37 -0.41 -21.15
C THR A 116 2.42 -1.51 -21.03
N LYS A 117 3.16 -1.77 -22.13
CA LYS A 117 4.24 -2.76 -22.09
C LYS A 117 5.16 -2.36 -20.96
N ILE A 118 5.32 -3.27 -20.00
CA ILE A 118 6.24 -3.12 -18.87
C ILE A 118 7.62 -2.88 -19.49
N GLY A 119 8.09 -1.64 -19.45
CA GLY A 119 9.39 -1.27 -19.99
C GLY A 119 10.51 -1.77 -19.09
N ASN A 120 11.71 -1.92 -19.65
CA ASN A 120 12.88 -2.49 -18.97
C ASN A 120 13.49 -1.58 -17.87
N ASN A 121 12.83 -0.49 -17.49
CA ASN A 121 13.34 0.54 -16.56
C ASN A 121 12.30 0.90 -15.49
N ILE A 122 11.68 -0.12 -14.89
CA ILE A 122 10.70 0.03 -13.79
C ILE A 122 11.28 -0.65 -12.55
N ASP A 123 11.44 0.13 -11.48
CA ASP A 123 11.97 -0.36 -10.20
C ASP A 123 10.93 -1.18 -9.43
N PHE A 124 9.64 -0.84 -9.57
CA PHE A 124 8.55 -1.56 -8.92
C PHE A 124 7.23 -1.48 -9.67
N ILE A 125 6.39 -2.50 -9.45
CA ILE A 125 4.99 -2.51 -9.87
C ILE A 125 4.11 -2.69 -8.64
N LEU A 126 3.06 -1.88 -8.54
CA LEU A 126 2.02 -2.01 -7.53
C LEU A 126 0.68 -2.29 -8.20
N TYR A 127 0.03 -3.39 -7.86
CA TYR A 127 -1.37 -3.65 -8.22
C TYR A 127 -2.27 -3.34 -7.02
N PHE A 128 -3.16 -2.36 -7.14
CA PHE A 128 -3.99 -1.90 -6.02
C PHE A 128 -5.31 -1.23 -6.42
N PRO A 129 -6.41 -1.52 -5.69
CA PRO A 129 -6.70 -2.78 -5.01
C PRO A 129 -7.09 -3.85 -6.05
N VAL A 130 -6.64 -5.10 -5.91
CA VAL A 130 -6.93 -6.15 -6.90
C VAL A 130 -8.26 -6.89 -6.68
N GLU A 131 -9.01 -6.57 -5.63
CA GLU A 131 -10.24 -7.28 -5.23
C GLU A 131 -11.24 -7.51 -6.39
N ARG A 132 -11.35 -6.55 -7.31
CA ARG A 132 -12.29 -6.66 -8.44
C ARG A 132 -12.05 -7.87 -9.34
N VAL A 133 -10.81 -8.36 -9.49
CA VAL A 133 -10.54 -9.56 -10.30
C VAL A 133 -10.91 -10.86 -9.59
N LEU A 134 -11.08 -10.82 -8.26
CA LEU A 134 -11.47 -11.96 -7.45
C LEU A 134 -13.00 -12.17 -7.39
N THR A 135 -13.75 -11.33 -8.10
CA THR A 135 -15.21 -11.43 -8.15
C THR A 135 -15.65 -12.43 -9.23
N LYS A 136 -16.66 -13.24 -8.91
CA LYS A 136 -17.25 -14.22 -9.86
C LYS A 136 -17.56 -13.58 -11.22
N GLY A 137 -17.16 -14.24 -12.31
CA GLY A 137 -17.32 -13.73 -13.67
C GLY A 137 -16.19 -12.81 -14.16
N LYS A 138 -15.09 -12.68 -13.40
CA LYS A 138 -13.89 -11.91 -13.76
C LYS A 138 -12.65 -12.77 -13.95
N GLU A 139 -12.81 -14.08 -14.10
CA GLU A 139 -11.74 -15.09 -14.18
C GLU A 139 -10.72 -14.76 -15.29
N LYS A 140 -11.19 -14.27 -16.44
CA LYS A 140 -10.31 -13.81 -17.53
C LYS A 140 -9.33 -12.70 -17.08
N TYR A 141 -9.81 -11.75 -16.28
CA TYR A 141 -8.98 -10.65 -15.79
C TYR A 141 -8.04 -11.11 -14.67
N LEU A 142 -8.47 -12.06 -13.84
CA LEU A 142 -7.60 -12.73 -12.88
C LEU A 142 -6.45 -13.44 -13.59
N ILE A 143 -6.74 -14.26 -14.60
CA ILE A 143 -5.70 -14.95 -15.40
C ILE A 143 -4.73 -13.95 -16.03
N SER A 144 -5.24 -12.85 -16.60
CA SER A 144 -4.39 -11.79 -17.15
C SER A 144 -3.47 -11.18 -16.09
N LEU A 145 -4.00 -10.82 -14.92
CA LEU A 145 -3.23 -10.27 -13.82
C LEU A 145 -2.13 -11.24 -13.36
N LEU A 146 -2.46 -12.52 -13.17
CA LEU A 146 -1.51 -13.54 -12.75
C LEU A 146 -0.39 -13.72 -13.77
N ASN A 147 -0.73 -13.67 -15.06
CA ASN A 147 0.27 -13.70 -16.13
C ASN A 147 1.15 -12.45 -16.14
N ASP A 148 0.59 -11.26 -15.92
CA ASP A 148 1.37 -10.02 -15.85
C ASP A 148 2.33 -10.01 -14.65
N ILE A 149 1.90 -10.55 -13.50
CA ILE A 149 2.76 -10.72 -12.32
C ILE A 149 3.92 -11.68 -12.62
N LYS A 150 3.65 -12.84 -13.22
CA LYS A 150 4.68 -13.85 -13.51
C LYS A 150 5.69 -13.42 -14.57
N ASN A 151 5.27 -12.60 -15.54
CA ASN A 151 6.06 -12.27 -16.72
C ASN A 151 6.62 -10.85 -16.70
N THR A 152 6.51 -10.13 -15.59
CA THR A 152 7.08 -8.79 -15.46
C THR A 152 8.60 -8.83 -15.37
N ALA A 153 9.26 -7.85 -16.00
CA ALA A 153 10.69 -7.61 -15.86
C ALA A 153 11.05 -6.82 -14.58
N SER A 154 10.05 -6.33 -13.83
CA SER A 154 10.28 -5.58 -12.59
C SER A 154 10.86 -6.46 -11.50
N THR A 155 11.95 -6.00 -10.87
CA THR A 155 12.58 -6.70 -9.73
C THR A 155 11.70 -6.75 -8.48
N LYS A 156 10.64 -5.93 -8.42
CA LYS A 156 9.71 -5.90 -7.30
C LYS A 156 8.26 -5.75 -7.79
N VAL A 157 7.41 -6.64 -7.34
CA VAL A 157 5.96 -6.59 -7.55
C VAL A 157 5.28 -6.59 -6.20
N ILE A 158 4.34 -5.67 -6.02
CA ILE A 158 3.53 -5.54 -4.81
C ILE A 158 2.08 -5.70 -5.24
N VAL A 159 1.35 -6.59 -4.58
CA VAL A 159 -0.07 -6.80 -4.81
C VAL A 159 -0.81 -6.51 -3.52
N MET A 160 -1.75 -5.57 -3.57
CA MET A 160 -2.55 -5.17 -2.42
C MET A 160 -4.03 -5.47 -2.70
N THR A 161 -4.66 -6.16 -1.76
CA THR A 161 -6.07 -6.56 -1.81
C THR A 161 -6.69 -6.44 -0.43
N THR A 162 -8.02 -6.38 -0.38
CA THR A 162 -8.78 -6.50 0.86
C THR A 162 -8.83 -7.96 1.31
N ASN A 163 -8.87 -8.18 2.63
CA ASN A 163 -9.10 -9.48 3.24
C ASN A 163 -10.61 -9.73 3.38
N ASP A 164 -11.34 -9.67 2.27
CA ASP A 164 -12.74 -10.09 2.25
C ASP A 164 -12.79 -11.62 2.27
N GLN A 165 -13.31 -12.20 3.37
CA GLN A 165 -13.40 -13.65 3.56
C GLN A 165 -14.29 -14.35 2.51
N LEU A 166 -15.09 -13.58 1.75
CA LEU A 166 -15.88 -14.09 0.63
C LEU A 166 -15.05 -14.29 -0.65
N LYS A 167 -13.78 -13.85 -0.68
CA LYS A 167 -12.91 -13.93 -1.85
C LYS A 167 -11.87 -15.03 -1.70
N ASN A 168 -11.71 -15.83 -2.75
CA ASN A 168 -10.62 -16.80 -2.83
C ASN A 168 -9.30 -16.10 -3.21
N LEU A 169 -8.41 -15.94 -2.24
CA LEU A 169 -7.09 -15.31 -2.42
C LEU A 169 -6.00 -16.29 -2.91
N THR A 170 -6.25 -17.59 -2.90
CA THR A 170 -5.27 -18.63 -3.26
C THR A 170 -4.58 -18.36 -4.61
N PRO A 171 -5.30 -18.02 -5.70
CA PRO A 171 -4.65 -17.77 -6.98
C PRO A 171 -3.62 -16.64 -6.98
N ILE A 172 -3.80 -15.62 -6.13
CA ILE A 172 -2.83 -14.52 -5.98
C ILE A 172 -1.66 -14.97 -5.11
N ARG A 173 -1.92 -15.68 -4.01
CA ARG A 173 -0.88 -16.19 -3.11
C ARG A 173 0.11 -17.11 -3.83
N ASP A 174 -0.40 -17.95 -4.74
CA ASP A 174 0.42 -18.93 -5.48
C ASP A 174 1.42 -18.30 -6.46
N VAL A 175 1.29 -17.00 -6.78
CA VAL A 175 2.16 -16.30 -7.73
C VAL A 175 3.09 -15.28 -7.07
N LEU A 176 3.05 -15.19 -5.74
CA LEU A 176 3.85 -14.24 -4.96
C LEU A 176 4.86 -14.99 -4.09
N ASP A 177 6.09 -14.49 -4.03
CA ASP A 177 7.15 -15.10 -3.21
C ASP A 177 6.89 -14.96 -1.71
N SER A 178 6.13 -13.93 -1.31
CA SER A 178 5.79 -13.65 0.09
C SER A 178 4.44 -12.95 0.18
N HIS A 179 3.77 -13.14 1.31
CA HIS A 179 2.51 -12.46 1.62
C HIS A 179 2.53 -11.95 3.07
N ILE A 180 1.94 -10.78 3.28
CA ILE A 180 1.72 -10.19 4.59
C ILE A 180 0.21 -10.11 4.79
N HIS A 181 -0.28 -10.69 5.88
CA HIS A 181 -1.68 -10.63 6.25
C HIS A 181 -1.86 -9.58 7.35
N TYR A 182 -2.67 -8.56 7.08
CA TYR A 182 -3.09 -7.59 8.08
C TYR A 182 -4.51 -7.90 8.54
N GLU A 183 -4.69 -8.18 9.82
CA GLU A 183 -6.00 -8.45 10.43
C GLU A 183 -6.38 -7.30 11.34
N ILE A 184 -7.39 -6.52 10.94
CA ILE A 184 -7.89 -5.37 11.71
C ILE A 184 -8.32 -5.80 13.12
N GLU A 185 -8.80 -7.03 13.30
CA GLU A 185 -9.17 -7.57 14.61
C GLU A 185 -8.00 -7.57 15.61
N ASN A 186 -6.80 -7.88 15.14
CA ASN A 186 -5.61 -7.97 15.99
C ASN A 186 -4.99 -6.58 16.20
N ASP A 187 -5.03 -5.72 15.18
CA ASP A 187 -4.28 -4.47 15.17
C ASP A 187 -5.12 -3.25 15.61
N ASN A 188 -6.43 -3.25 15.35
CA ASN A 188 -7.35 -2.18 15.73
C ASN A 188 -8.81 -2.70 15.93
N PRO A 189 -9.08 -3.38 17.05
CA PRO A 189 -10.38 -3.99 17.32
C PRO A 189 -11.52 -2.97 17.44
N GLU A 190 -11.25 -1.74 17.87
CA GLU A 190 -12.25 -0.67 17.93
C GLU A 190 -12.73 -0.25 16.54
N LEU A 191 -11.80 -0.11 15.58
CA LEU A 191 -12.15 0.14 14.18
C LEU A 191 -12.97 -1.01 13.61
N LEU A 192 -12.66 -2.25 13.96
CA LEU A 192 -13.45 -3.40 13.55
C LEU A 192 -14.89 -3.32 14.07
N GLU A 193 -15.11 -2.93 15.33
CA GLU A 193 -16.46 -2.75 15.88
C GLU A 193 -17.23 -1.62 15.20
N ILE A 194 -16.58 -0.51 14.86
CA ILE A 194 -17.19 0.57 14.06
C ILE A 194 -17.59 0.07 12.68
N ILE A 195 -16.73 -0.71 12.02
CA ILE A 195 -17.01 -1.31 10.71
C ILE A 195 -18.17 -2.31 10.82
N LYS A 196 -18.18 -3.19 11.82
CA LYS A 196 -19.27 -4.14 12.09
C LYS A 196 -20.60 -3.43 12.34
N SER A 197 -20.58 -2.33 13.07
CA SER A 197 -21.75 -1.49 13.35
C SER A 197 -22.29 -0.85 12.06
N ASN A 198 -21.41 -0.33 11.20
CA ASN A 198 -21.78 0.35 9.96
C ASN A 198 -22.22 -0.59 8.83
N ILE A 199 -21.64 -1.79 8.75
CA ILE A 199 -21.88 -2.76 7.67
C ILE A 199 -22.93 -3.81 8.08
N GLY A 200 -23.23 -3.92 9.38
CA GLY A 200 -24.13 -4.92 9.96
C GLY A 200 -23.40 -6.25 10.21
N SER A 201 -23.52 -6.79 11.42
CA SER A 201 -22.80 -7.97 11.95
C SER A 201 -23.06 -9.30 11.23
N ARG A 202 -23.83 -9.33 10.13
CA ARG A 202 -24.25 -10.54 9.41
C ARG A 202 -23.26 -11.07 8.35
N LEU A 203 -22.12 -10.39 8.13
CA LEU A 203 -21.15 -10.78 7.10
C LEU A 203 -19.85 -11.42 7.64
N PHE A 204 -19.67 -11.47 8.96
CA PHE A 204 -18.48 -12.07 9.58
C PHE A 204 -18.85 -13.47 10.08
N VAL A 205 -18.62 -14.49 9.25
CA VAL A 205 -18.69 -15.90 9.66
C VAL A 205 -17.27 -16.39 9.88
N LYS A 206 -16.94 -16.79 11.11
CA LYS A 206 -15.70 -17.52 11.41
C LYS A 206 -15.66 -18.79 10.53
N ASN A 207 -14.68 -18.88 9.63
CA ASN A 207 -14.26 -20.16 9.11
C ASN A 207 -13.10 -20.65 9.98
N ASP A 208 -13.42 -21.54 10.91
CA ASP A 208 -12.41 -22.38 11.55
C ASP A 208 -12.00 -23.45 10.53
N GLY A 209 -10.81 -23.30 9.93
CA GLY A 209 -10.24 -24.22 8.95
C GLY A 209 -8.77 -23.94 8.67
#